data_AF-A0A1X2KIJ0-F1
#
_entry.id   AF-A0A1X2KIJ0-F1
#
_cell.length_a   1.000
_cell.length_b   1.000
_cell.length_c   1.000
_cell.angle_alpha   90.00
_cell.angle_beta   90.00
_cell.angle_gamma   90.00
#
_symmetry.space_group_name_H-M   'P 1'
#
loop_
_entity.id
_entity.type
_entity.pdbx_description
1 polymer ?
#
loop_
_entity_poly.entity_id
_entity_poly.type
_entity_poly.pdbx_seq_one_letter_code
_entity_poly.pdbx_strand_id
1 'polypeptide(L)'
;MSTDWGPGEADETTMNLPQTGSRQYPTPQPPPGGSPGAPQGPPPQGPAGAAWQGPLQRPAPPWQGPPPAGPPWQGPPGQPPYPYPPGAVGSPPAGYPPSPRRRRWPWWVAGAVAVAATVLVVTLVVLGSSDSKTSSNSATPSSMRAAAPVRPAPTSSSPGAPPAAPPLDTAALPSLLASAEQVGNVLHDVQMNPREVSTSLASDASIDPAKCASAVAPALASTYTGSGYTGVAVQGLMEASPGRHKVIQAAAAFPDEAAAQHFYAQQLSAWRGCRLTDVTVSFPGGQPDDHATITIVSDSEGIANTVLLPAGASQHKDSECERAMAVRRNVVVDVRACGQNTITAGVMLVRAINDNITRHP
;
A
#
# COMPACT_ATOMS: atom_id res chain seq x y z
N MET A 1 -16.86 -48.30 -18.17
CA MET A 1 -15.74 -47.92 -17.29
C MET A 1 -15.40 -46.49 -17.66
N SER A 2 -16.05 -45.51 -17.02
CA SER A 2 -15.57 -44.78 -15.81
C SER A 2 -14.40 -43.86 -16.17
N THR A 3 -14.34 -42.56 -15.84
CA THR A 3 -15.11 -41.62 -14.99
C THR A 3 -14.53 -40.23 -15.31
N ASP A 4 -15.35 -39.23 -15.63
CA ASP A 4 -15.64 -38.03 -14.81
C ASP A 4 -14.47 -37.49 -13.96
N TRP A 5 -14.02 -36.27 -14.26
CA TRP A 5 -13.43 -35.32 -13.31
C TRP A 5 -13.76 -33.88 -13.77
N GLY A 6 -14.69 -33.24 -13.06
CA GLY A 6 -15.12 -31.86 -13.23
C GLY A 6 -14.07 -30.80 -12.83
N PRO A 7 -14.38 -29.51 -13.06
CA PRO A 7 -13.46 -28.41 -12.81
C PRO A 7 -13.31 -28.15 -11.31
N GLY A 8 -12.07 -28.19 -10.81
CA GLY A 8 -11.76 -27.89 -9.42
C GLY A 8 -11.95 -26.42 -9.10
N GLU A 9 -12.99 -26.11 -8.33
CA GLU A 9 -13.10 -24.91 -7.50
C GLU A 9 -11.92 -24.87 -6.52
N ALA A 10 -11.00 -23.94 -6.73
CA ALA A 10 -10.13 -23.43 -5.69
C ALA A 10 -10.69 -22.06 -5.29
N ASP A 11 -11.59 -22.06 -4.32
CA ASP A 11 -12.15 -20.86 -3.71
C ASP A 11 -11.04 -20.16 -2.90
N GLU A 12 -10.39 -19.19 -3.52
CA GLU A 12 -9.30 -18.40 -2.95
C GLU A 12 -9.87 -17.29 -2.04
N THR A 13 -10.37 -17.73 -0.90
CA THR A 13 -10.87 -16.90 0.21
C THR A 13 -9.73 -16.54 1.15
N THR A 14 -9.08 -15.38 1.03
CA THR A 14 -8.45 -14.79 2.23
C THR A 14 -8.12 -13.29 2.21
N MET A 15 -9.09 -12.52 2.69
CA MET A 15 -8.90 -11.73 3.90
C MET A 15 -10.29 -11.73 4.53
N ASN A 16 -10.55 -12.70 5.42
CA ASN A 16 -11.85 -12.79 6.06
C ASN A 16 -11.98 -11.60 7.01
N LEU A 17 -12.74 -10.60 6.57
CA LEU A 17 -13.33 -9.65 7.51
C LEU A 17 -14.20 -10.47 8.47
N PRO A 18 -14.11 -10.23 9.78
CA PRO A 18 -14.89 -11.00 10.75
C PRO A 18 -16.38 -10.85 10.40
N GLN A 19 -17.02 -11.94 9.99
CA GLN A 19 -18.47 -11.98 9.84
C GLN A 19 -19.08 -11.96 11.24
N THR A 20 -19.97 -11.00 11.48
CA THR A 20 -20.71 -10.91 12.75
C THR A 20 -21.78 -12.00 12.80
N GLY A 21 -21.36 -13.22 13.13
CA GLY A 21 -22.27 -14.27 13.57
C GLY A 21 -22.85 -13.92 14.93
N SER A 22 -24.18 -13.92 15.05
CA SER A 22 -24.93 -13.62 16.27
C SER A 22 -24.67 -14.70 17.34
N ARG A 23 -23.55 -14.62 18.05
CA ARG A 23 -23.37 -15.36 19.31
C ARG A 23 -23.99 -14.54 20.43
N GLN A 24 -25.12 -15.04 20.94
CA GLN A 24 -25.66 -14.63 22.23
C GLN A 24 -24.58 -14.87 23.30
N TYR A 25 -24.00 -13.80 23.82
CA TYR A 25 -23.15 -13.86 25.00
C TYR A 25 -24.03 -13.99 26.25
N PRO A 26 -23.75 -14.93 27.17
CA PRO A 26 -24.37 -14.92 28.49
C PRO A 26 -23.93 -13.66 29.23
N THR A 27 -24.86 -13.06 29.96
CA THR A 27 -24.64 -11.89 30.82
C THR A 27 -23.52 -12.14 31.84
N PRO A 28 -22.60 -11.17 32.08
CA PRO A 28 -21.60 -11.29 33.12
C PRO A 28 -22.25 -11.21 34.51
N GLN A 29 -22.02 -12.22 35.35
CA GLN A 29 -22.31 -12.11 36.79
C GLN A 29 -21.31 -11.16 37.48
N PRO A 30 -21.74 -10.34 38.44
CA PRO A 30 -20.84 -9.48 39.20
C PRO A 30 -19.99 -10.32 40.19
N PRO A 31 -18.73 -9.94 40.45
CA PRO A 31 -17.88 -10.65 41.40
C PRO A 31 -18.33 -10.42 42.85
N PRO A 32 -18.13 -11.40 43.75
CA PRO A 32 -18.46 -11.25 45.16
C PRO A 32 -17.47 -10.29 45.86
N GLY A 33 -18.01 -9.45 46.74
CA GLY A 33 -17.28 -8.42 47.47
C GLY A 33 -16.20 -8.99 48.41
N GLY A 34 -14.97 -8.50 48.24
CA GLY A 34 -13.87 -8.69 49.17
C GLY A 34 -13.71 -7.46 50.08
N SER A 35 -13.51 -7.70 51.37
CA SER A 35 -13.28 -6.69 52.42
C SER A 35 -11.89 -6.01 52.28
N PRO A 36 -11.71 -4.79 52.81
CA PRO A 36 -10.51 -3.98 52.56
C PRO A 36 -9.30 -4.42 53.41
N GLY A 37 -8.19 -4.75 52.74
CA GLY A 37 -6.87 -5.00 53.34
C GLY A 37 -6.01 -3.73 53.41
N ALA A 38 -5.18 -3.66 54.46
CA ALA A 38 -4.36 -2.54 54.94
C ALA A 38 -3.37 -1.90 53.93
N PRO A 39 -2.91 -0.65 54.17
CA PRO A 39 -2.05 0.09 53.25
C PRO A 39 -0.62 -0.48 53.20
N GLN A 40 -0.12 -0.67 51.98
CA GLN A 40 1.27 -1.06 51.70
C GLN A 40 2.20 0.16 51.83
N GLY A 41 3.31 0.00 52.55
CA GLY A 41 4.36 1.01 52.69
C GLY A 41 5.15 1.26 51.39
N PRO A 42 5.95 2.34 51.34
CA PRO A 42 6.66 2.74 50.12
C PRO A 42 7.81 1.78 49.77
N PRO A 43 8.15 1.63 48.48
CA PRO A 43 9.20 0.71 48.04
C PRO A 43 10.61 1.24 48.38
N PRO A 44 11.61 0.35 48.58
CA PRO A 44 12.97 0.76 48.90
C PRO A 44 13.68 1.37 47.68
N GLN A 45 14.49 2.40 47.97
CA GLN A 45 15.32 3.11 47.01
C GLN A 45 16.51 2.23 46.59
N GLY A 46 16.64 1.95 45.29
CA GLY A 46 17.82 1.31 44.71
C GLY A 46 18.99 2.29 44.54
N PRO A 47 20.26 1.82 44.58
CA PRO A 47 21.42 2.69 44.50
C PRO A 47 21.64 3.24 43.09
N ALA A 48 22.20 4.44 43.06
CA ALA A 48 22.52 5.24 41.89
C ALA A 48 23.72 4.71 41.08
N GLY A 49 23.66 4.92 39.77
CA GLY A 49 24.82 5.23 38.93
C GLY A 49 25.60 4.05 38.34
N ALA A 50 25.28 3.68 37.10
CA ALA A 50 26.26 3.10 36.18
C ALA A 50 26.13 3.76 34.81
N ALA A 51 27.23 4.32 34.35
CA ALA A 51 27.36 5.10 33.12
C ALA A 51 27.08 4.24 31.88
N TRP A 52 26.38 4.84 30.90
CA TRP A 52 26.19 4.30 29.57
C TRP A 52 27.55 4.16 28.86
N GLN A 53 28.00 2.92 28.66
CA GLN A 53 29.02 2.59 27.66
C GLN A 53 28.29 2.14 26.40
N GLY A 54 28.46 2.88 25.31
CA GLY A 54 27.90 2.56 24.01
C GLY A 54 28.43 1.23 23.45
N PRO A 55 27.70 0.56 22.55
CA PRO A 55 28.11 -0.73 22.03
C PRO A 55 29.38 -0.60 21.17
N LEU A 56 30.42 -1.34 21.55
CA LEU A 56 31.63 -1.56 20.76
C LEU A 56 31.24 -2.19 19.40
N GLN A 57 31.58 -1.49 18.32
CA GLN A 57 31.46 -2.01 16.96
C GLN A 57 32.40 -3.21 16.79
N ARG A 58 31.85 -4.37 16.47
CA ARG A 58 32.65 -5.52 16.01
C ARG A 58 33.12 -5.26 14.58
N PRO A 59 34.40 -5.45 14.23
CA PRO A 59 34.84 -5.36 12.85
C PRO A 59 34.22 -6.51 12.03
N ALA A 60 33.78 -6.20 10.81
CA ALA A 60 33.25 -7.16 9.87
C ALA A 60 34.33 -8.18 9.44
N PRO A 61 33.99 -9.46 9.21
CA PRO A 61 34.93 -10.42 8.67
C PRO A 61 35.32 -10.06 7.22
N PRO A 62 36.55 -10.34 6.79
CA PRO A 62 36.98 -10.08 5.42
C PRO A 62 36.21 -10.96 4.43
N TRP A 63 35.81 -10.35 3.31
CA TRP A 63 35.16 -11.00 2.17
C TRP A 63 35.95 -12.22 1.68
N GLN A 64 35.32 -13.40 1.69
CA GLN A 64 35.81 -14.58 0.98
C GLN A 64 35.20 -14.59 -0.42
N GLY A 65 36.04 -14.73 -1.45
CA GLY A 65 35.61 -14.76 -2.85
C GLY A 65 34.70 -15.95 -3.17
N PRO A 66 34.06 -15.96 -4.35
CA PRO A 66 33.15 -17.04 -4.75
C PRO A 66 33.88 -18.39 -4.84
N PRO A 67 33.24 -19.50 -4.45
CA PRO A 67 33.86 -20.83 -4.54
C PRO A 67 34.07 -21.24 -6.01
N PRO A 68 35.11 -22.05 -6.30
CA PRO A 68 35.36 -22.54 -7.65
C PRO A 68 34.24 -23.47 -8.13
N ALA A 69 33.99 -23.47 -9.44
CA ALA A 69 33.01 -24.32 -10.09
C ALA A 69 33.32 -25.81 -9.83
N GLY A 70 32.33 -26.54 -9.32
CA GLY A 70 32.43 -27.98 -9.11
C GLY A 70 32.54 -28.75 -10.43
N PRO A 71 33.09 -29.98 -10.39
CA PRO A 71 33.23 -30.82 -11.58
C PRO A 71 31.86 -31.26 -12.13
N PRO A 72 31.76 -31.52 -13.45
CA PRO A 72 30.51 -31.96 -14.06
C PRO A 72 30.05 -33.32 -13.52
N TRP A 73 28.77 -33.40 -13.17
CA TRP A 73 28.10 -34.60 -12.67
C TRP A 73 28.22 -35.76 -13.66
N GLN A 74 28.80 -36.87 -13.24
CA GLN A 74 28.74 -38.15 -13.95
C GLN A 74 27.65 -38.99 -13.29
N GLY A 75 26.60 -39.33 -14.06
CA GLY A 75 25.51 -40.18 -13.58
C GLY A 75 25.98 -41.60 -13.19
N PRO A 76 25.19 -42.33 -12.40
CA PRO A 76 25.59 -43.65 -11.89
C PRO A 76 25.69 -44.69 -13.03
N PRO A 77 26.72 -45.55 -13.02
CA PRO A 77 26.86 -46.62 -14.02
C PRO A 77 25.97 -47.81 -13.66
N GLY A 78 25.11 -48.26 -14.60
CA GLY A 78 24.50 -49.59 -14.51
C GLY A 78 23.02 -49.72 -14.90
N GLN A 79 22.59 -49.22 -16.06
CA GLN A 79 21.33 -49.69 -16.65
C GLN A 79 21.58 -50.42 -17.98
N PRO A 80 21.11 -51.69 -18.13
CA PRO A 80 21.18 -52.41 -19.40
C PRO A 80 20.16 -51.84 -20.40
N PRO A 81 20.44 -51.88 -21.71
CA PRO A 81 19.54 -51.36 -22.73
C PRO A 81 18.30 -52.25 -22.88
N TYR A 82 17.12 -51.63 -22.79
CA TYR A 82 15.86 -52.29 -23.15
C TYR A 82 15.82 -52.62 -24.65
N PRO A 83 15.40 -53.83 -25.06
CA PRO A 83 15.22 -54.15 -26.47
C PRO A 83 13.93 -53.52 -27.01
N TYR A 84 14.06 -52.72 -28.07
CA TYR A 84 12.94 -52.26 -28.87
C TYR A 84 12.39 -53.41 -29.75
N PRO A 85 11.06 -53.60 -29.85
CA PRO A 85 10.48 -54.52 -30.82
C PRO A 85 10.55 -53.92 -32.26
N PRO A 86 10.85 -54.74 -33.28
CA PRO A 86 10.91 -54.29 -34.66
C PRO A 86 9.51 -54.30 -35.29
N GLY A 87 9.04 -53.15 -35.77
CA GLY A 87 7.88 -53.08 -36.65
C GLY A 87 6.97 -51.89 -36.40
N ALA A 88 7.34 -50.72 -36.94
CA ALA A 88 6.37 -49.71 -37.33
C ALA A 88 6.91 -48.94 -38.53
N VAL A 89 6.23 -49.14 -39.65
CA VAL A 89 6.36 -48.48 -40.94
C VAL A 89 6.26 -46.96 -40.82
N GLY A 90 6.99 -46.27 -41.71
CA GLY A 90 7.31 -44.86 -41.63
C GLY A 90 6.13 -43.88 -41.68
N SER A 91 6.26 -42.84 -40.87
CA SER A 91 5.62 -41.54 -41.03
C SER A 91 6.72 -40.48 -41.00
N PRO A 92 6.77 -39.52 -41.94
CA PRO A 92 7.79 -38.48 -41.91
C PRO A 92 7.58 -37.56 -40.70
N PRO A 93 8.67 -37.02 -40.10
CA PRO A 93 8.53 -36.12 -38.96
C PRO A 93 7.82 -34.83 -39.38
N ALA A 94 6.75 -34.50 -38.67
CA ALA A 94 6.10 -33.19 -38.74
C ALA A 94 7.13 -32.10 -38.45
N GLY A 95 7.36 -31.22 -39.42
CA GLY A 95 8.28 -30.11 -39.28
C GLY A 95 7.89 -29.21 -38.11
N TYR A 96 8.89 -28.83 -37.33
CA TYR A 96 8.77 -27.78 -36.33
C TYR A 96 8.16 -26.52 -36.97
N PRO A 97 7.20 -25.83 -36.32
CA PRO A 97 6.78 -24.52 -36.79
C PRO A 97 7.98 -23.56 -36.69
N PRO A 98 8.20 -22.68 -37.68
CA PRO A 98 9.30 -21.72 -37.61
C PRO A 98 9.05 -20.74 -36.46
N SER A 99 10.09 -20.49 -35.65
CA SER A 99 10.10 -19.43 -34.65
C SER A 99 9.72 -18.09 -35.29
N PRO A 100 8.86 -17.26 -34.67
CA PRO A 100 8.50 -15.97 -35.24
C PRO A 100 9.75 -15.10 -35.40
N ARG A 101 10.06 -14.73 -36.65
CA ARG A 101 11.10 -13.76 -36.98
C ARG A 101 10.81 -12.45 -36.23
N ARG A 102 11.63 -12.11 -35.24
CA ARG A 102 11.66 -10.77 -34.63
C ARG A 102 11.91 -9.76 -35.74
N ARG A 103 10.84 -9.08 -36.16
CA ARG A 103 10.88 -7.95 -37.10
C ARG A 103 11.64 -6.82 -36.40
N ARG A 104 12.91 -6.62 -36.78
CA ARG A 104 13.72 -5.50 -36.32
C ARG A 104 13.12 -4.22 -36.89
N TRP A 105 12.28 -3.58 -36.10
CA TRP A 105 11.71 -2.28 -36.46
C TRP A 105 12.80 -1.21 -36.28
N PRO A 106 13.07 -0.35 -37.27
CA PRO A 106 14.14 0.62 -37.18
C PRO A 106 13.78 1.68 -36.13
N TRP A 107 14.55 1.66 -35.05
CA TRP A 107 14.62 2.54 -33.87
C TRP A 107 14.68 4.05 -34.14
N TRP A 108 14.56 4.53 -35.38
CA TRP A 108 14.63 5.96 -35.72
C TRP A 108 13.27 6.67 -35.67
N VAL A 109 12.15 5.94 -35.59
CA VAL A 109 10.81 6.56 -35.50
C VAL A 109 10.47 7.01 -34.06
N ALA A 110 11.12 6.44 -33.03
CA ALA A 110 10.92 6.84 -31.63
C ALA A 110 11.68 8.14 -31.25
N GLY A 111 12.69 8.55 -32.04
CA GLY A 111 13.50 9.75 -31.76
C GLY A 111 12.81 11.07 -32.13
N ALA A 112 11.83 11.06 -33.04
CA ALA A 112 11.16 12.28 -33.49
C ALA A 112 10.01 12.73 -32.57
N VAL A 113 9.40 11.81 -31.82
CA VAL A 113 8.29 12.13 -30.90
C VAL A 113 8.81 12.68 -29.56
N ALA A 114 9.98 12.23 -29.10
CA ALA A 114 10.57 12.69 -27.85
C ALA A 114 11.07 14.16 -27.93
N VAL A 115 11.60 14.60 -29.08
CA VAL A 115 12.11 15.98 -29.25
C VAL A 115 10.96 17.00 -29.33
N ALA A 116 9.85 16.65 -29.97
CA ALA A 116 8.68 17.53 -30.06
C ALA A 116 8.02 17.77 -28.69
N ALA A 117 7.94 16.73 -27.83
CA ALA A 117 7.36 16.85 -26.49
C ALA A 117 8.24 17.68 -25.54
N THR A 118 9.57 17.55 -25.60
CA THR A 118 10.48 18.36 -24.79
C THR A 118 10.52 19.84 -25.22
N VAL A 119 10.40 20.13 -26.51
CA VAL A 119 10.35 21.53 -27.00
C VAL A 119 9.04 22.19 -26.59
N LEU A 120 7.90 21.47 -26.59
CA LEU A 120 6.60 21.98 -26.15
C LEU A 120 6.55 22.30 -24.64
N VAL A 121 7.18 21.46 -23.79
CA VAL A 121 7.24 21.68 -22.34
C VAL A 121 8.18 22.83 -21.98
N VAL A 122 9.31 22.98 -22.68
CA VAL A 122 10.24 24.11 -22.45
C VAL A 122 9.68 25.44 -22.97
N THR A 123 8.90 25.44 -24.07
CA THR A 123 8.25 26.67 -24.55
C THR A 123 7.09 27.12 -23.65
N LEU A 124 6.36 26.21 -23.02
CA LEU A 124 5.28 26.58 -22.07
C LEU A 124 5.80 27.12 -20.72
N VAL A 125 7.02 26.77 -20.32
CA VAL A 125 7.64 27.31 -19.08
C VAL A 125 8.28 28.68 -19.29
N VAL A 126 8.69 29.03 -20.52
CA VAL A 126 9.34 30.32 -20.82
C VAL A 126 8.35 31.42 -21.24
N LEU A 127 7.15 31.07 -21.71
CA LEU A 127 6.12 32.05 -22.12
C LEU A 127 5.13 32.46 -21.02
N GLY A 128 5.18 31.85 -19.83
CA GLY A 128 4.28 32.16 -18.71
C GLY A 128 4.84 33.17 -17.70
N SER A 129 6.03 33.73 -17.92
CA SER A 129 6.73 34.57 -16.93
C SER A 129 7.22 35.88 -17.54
N SER A 130 6.29 36.81 -17.77
CA SER A 130 6.45 38.28 -17.87
C SER A 130 5.03 38.83 -18.08
N ASP A 131 4.49 39.81 -17.34
CA ASP A 131 5.02 41.14 -17.13
C ASP A 131 4.28 41.82 -15.97
N SER A 132 5.02 42.47 -15.08
CA SER A 132 4.59 43.74 -14.48
C SER A 132 5.84 44.59 -14.30
N LYS A 133 6.17 45.29 -15.39
CA LYS A 133 7.10 46.42 -15.46
C LYS A 133 7.00 47.31 -14.22
N THR A 134 8.15 47.74 -13.71
CA THR A 134 8.52 49.17 -13.75
C THR A 134 10.04 49.33 -13.56
N SER A 135 10.66 49.81 -14.64
CA SER A 135 11.83 50.67 -14.80
C SER A 135 12.82 50.91 -13.65
N SER A 136 14.07 50.53 -13.94
CA SER A 136 15.25 51.40 -14.04
C SER A 136 15.57 52.40 -12.90
N ASN A 137 16.70 52.18 -12.21
CA ASN A 137 17.94 52.93 -12.49
C ASN A 137 19.09 52.54 -11.55
N SER A 138 20.28 52.43 -12.14
CA SER A 138 21.59 52.31 -11.50
C SER A 138 21.95 53.57 -10.70
N ALA A 139 22.59 53.42 -9.53
CA ALA A 139 23.79 54.17 -9.14
C ALA A 139 24.32 53.70 -7.77
N THR A 140 25.65 53.61 -7.69
CA THR A 140 26.51 53.25 -6.56
C THR A 140 26.55 54.33 -5.45
N PRO A 141 27.32 54.19 -4.36
CA PRO A 141 26.83 54.47 -3.00
C PRO A 141 27.38 55.77 -2.40
N SER A 142 26.60 56.43 -1.55
CA SER A 142 27.08 57.15 -0.35
C SER A 142 25.99 58.02 0.22
N SER A 143 25.86 57.97 1.55
CA SER A 143 25.93 59.13 2.44
C SER A 143 24.99 58.93 3.61
N MET A 144 25.58 58.84 4.81
CA MET A 144 24.86 58.89 6.08
C MET A 144 24.01 60.17 6.13
N ARG A 145 22.69 60.04 6.30
CA ARG A 145 21.89 61.15 6.83
C ARG A 145 20.69 60.65 7.64
N ALA A 146 20.76 61.04 8.92
CA ALA A 146 19.76 61.11 9.98
C ALA A 146 18.35 60.55 9.71
N ALA A 147 17.95 59.60 10.56
CA ALA A 147 16.59 59.09 10.70
C ALA A 147 15.61 60.18 11.16
N ALA A 148 14.47 60.28 10.47
CA ALA A 148 13.26 60.94 10.94
C ALA A 148 12.26 59.87 11.43
N PRO A 149 11.37 60.16 12.40
CA PRO A 149 10.50 59.16 12.99
C PRO A 149 9.35 58.82 12.03
N VAL A 150 9.28 57.56 11.58
CA VAL A 150 8.16 57.05 10.78
C VAL A 150 7.04 56.59 11.71
N ARG A 151 5.85 57.17 11.50
CA ARG A 151 4.59 56.84 12.18
C ARG A 151 4.19 55.38 11.85
N PRO A 152 3.67 54.57 12.80
CA PRO A 152 3.32 53.18 12.53
C PRO A 152 2.21 53.09 11.47
N ALA A 153 2.42 52.27 10.45
CA ALA A 153 1.40 51.88 9.49
C ALA A 153 0.34 51.00 10.19
N PRO A 154 -0.95 51.10 9.83
CA PRO A 154 -1.98 50.25 10.40
C PRO A 154 -1.72 48.79 9.98
N THR A 155 -1.68 47.90 10.95
CA THR A 155 -1.64 46.45 10.75
C THR A 155 -2.91 46.02 10.02
N SER A 156 -2.80 45.75 8.73
CA SER A 156 -3.83 45.04 7.97
C SER A 156 -3.91 43.61 8.47
N SER A 157 -4.95 43.29 9.24
CA SER A 157 -5.29 41.94 9.65
C SER A 157 -5.61 41.11 8.41
N SER A 158 -4.79 40.09 8.13
CA SER A 158 -5.07 39.06 7.13
C SER A 158 -6.41 38.38 7.46
N PRO A 159 -7.32 38.16 6.50
CA PRO A 159 -8.54 37.39 6.74
C PRO A 159 -8.16 36.01 7.27
N GLY A 160 -8.68 35.66 8.46
CA GLY A 160 -8.44 34.37 9.09
C GLY A 160 -8.90 33.22 8.19
N ALA A 161 -8.11 32.15 8.17
CA ALA A 161 -8.48 30.92 7.47
C ALA A 161 -9.88 30.45 7.93
N PRO A 162 -10.70 29.87 7.03
CA PRO A 162 -12.01 29.33 7.41
C PRO A 162 -11.87 28.37 8.61
N PRO A 163 -12.86 28.32 9.52
CA PRO A 163 -12.84 27.34 10.61
C PRO A 163 -12.70 25.93 10.05
N ALA A 164 -11.83 25.12 10.66
CA ALA A 164 -11.71 23.72 10.30
C ALA A 164 -13.09 23.03 10.47
N ALA A 165 -13.48 22.21 9.50
CA ALA A 165 -14.71 21.43 9.60
C ALA A 165 -14.65 20.53 10.85
N PRO A 166 -15.77 20.31 11.56
CA PRO A 166 -15.77 19.48 12.76
C PRO A 166 -15.30 18.05 12.43
N PRO A 167 -14.75 17.29 13.40
CA PRO A 167 -14.48 15.87 13.22
C PRO A 167 -15.77 15.11 12.83
N LEU A 168 -15.64 14.14 11.93
CA LEU A 168 -16.70 13.20 11.61
C LEU A 168 -16.88 12.17 12.72
N ASP A 169 -18.14 11.84 13.01
CA ASP A 169 -18.52 10.79 13.94
C ASP A 169 -18.24 9.39 13.37
N THR A 170 -17.84 8.46 14.23
CA THR A 170 -17.57 7.07 13.85
C THR A 170 -18.76 6.35 13.20
N ALA A 171 -19.99 6.73 13.55
CA ALA A 171 -21.22 6.18 12.97
C ALA A 171 -21.41 6.57 11.50
N ALA A 172 -20.76 7.63 11.02
CA ALA A 172 -20.79 8.03 9.62
C ALA A 172 -19.86 7.18 8.75
N LEU A 173 -18.82 6.53 9.31
CA LEU A 173 -17.78 5.86 8.52
C LEU A 173 -18.29 4.88 7.46
N PRO A 174 -19.30 4.03 7.72
CA PRO A 174 -19.82 3.11 6.70
C PRO A 174 -20.37 3.81 5.45
N SER A 175 -20.99 4.99 5.59
CA SER A 175 -21.58 5.73 4.46
C SER A 175 -20.55 6.48 3.61
N LEU A 176 -19.31 6.59 4.09
CA LEU A 176 -18.22 7.27 3.38
C LEU A 176 -17.53 6.37 2.36
N LEU A 177 -17.58 5.05 2.57
CA LEU A 177 -16.99 4.05 1.68
C LEU A 177 -17.54 4.17 0.26
N ALA A 178 -16.73 3.84 -0.75
CA ALA A 178 -17.19 3.86 -2.14
C ALA A 178 -18.25 2.78 -2.35
N SER A 179 -19.33 3.09 -3.07
CA SER A 179 -20.34 2.09 -3.41
C SER A 179 -19.78 1.02 -4.36
N ALA A 180 -20.47 -0.11 -4.46
CA ALA A 180 -20.11 -1.15 -5.42
C ALA A 180 -20.11 -0.63 -6.87
N GLU A 181 -21.02 0.29 -7.23
CA GLU A 181 -21.01 0.91 -8.56
C GLU A 181 -19.79 1.83 -8.74
N GLN A 182 -19.45 2.65 -7.75
CA GLN A 182 -18.26 3.50 -7.82
C GLN A 182 -16.97 2.67 -7.99
N VAL A 183 -16.87 1.55 -7.26
CA VAL A 183 -15.76 0.62 -7.38
C VAL A 183 -15.73 -0.04 -8.77
N GLY A 184 -16.89 -0.50 -9.25
CA GLY A 184 -17.03 -1.07 -10.59
C GLY A 184 -16.59 -0.12 -11.70
N ASN A 185 -17.01 1.16 -11.62
CA ASN A 185 -16.64 2.19 -12.59
C ASN A 185 -15.13 2.45 -12.62
N VAL A 186 -14.47 2.49 -11.46
CA VAL A 186 -13.00 2.63 -11.39
C VAL A 186 -12.29 1.43 -12.04
N LEU A 187 -12.90 0.25 -11.94
CA LEU A 187 -12.39 -1.01 -12.48
C LEU A 187 -12.95 -1.35 -13.87
N HIS A 188 -13.30 -0.34 -14.67
CA HIS A 188 -13.81 -0.49 -16.05
C HIS A 188 -15.20 -1.14 -16.16
N ASP A 189 -16.16 -0.61 -15.40
CA ASP A 189 -17.58 -0.98 -15.42
C ASP A 189 -17.85 -2.47 -15.10
N VAL A 190 -17.02 -3.05 -14.24
CA VAL A 190 -17.22 -4.43 -13.76
C VAL A 190 -18.23 -4.47 -12.61
N GLN A 191 -19.02 -5.54 -12.55
CA GLN A 191 -19.94 -5.73 -11.43
C GLN A 191 -19.18 -6.19 -10.19
N MET A 192 -19.33 -5.45 -9.09
CA MET A 192 -18.73 -5.77 -7.80
C MET A 192 -19.78 -6.28 -6.82
N ASN A 193 -19.47 -7.36 -6.11
CA ASN A 193 -20.25 -7.90 -5.01
C ASN A 193 -19.62 -7.44 -3.68
N PRO A 194 -20.25 -6.49 -2.97
CA PRO A 194 -19.77 -6.04 -1.67
C PRO A 194 -20.03 -7.08 -0.58
N ARG A 195 -19.07 -7.25 0.31
CA ARG A 195 -19.28 -7.93 1.61
C ARG A 195 -19.91 -6.95 2.61
N GLU A 196 -20.36 -7.49 3.73
CA GLU A 196 -20.81 -6.67 4.86
C GLU A 196 -19.69 -5.73 5.32
N VAL A 197 -20.08 -4.52 5.73
CA VAL A 197 -19.15 -3.56 6.34
C VAL A 197 -18.84 -4.03 7.76
N SER A 198 -17.56 -4.24 8.04
CA SER A 198 -17.07 -4.56 9.37
C SER A 198 -16.64 -3.30 10.11
N THR A 199 -16.86 -3.26 11.42
CA THR A 199 -16.36 -2.20 12.31
C THR A 199 -15.13 -2.64 13.11
N SER A 200 -14.46 -3.69 12.65
CA SER A 200 -13.27 -4.27 13.28
C SER A 200 -12.08 -4.28 12.34
N LEU A 201 -10.87 -4.20 12.91
CA LEU A 201 -9.62 -4.35 12.17
C LEU A 201 -9.43 -5.79 11.70
N ALA A 202 -8.76 -5.97 10.57
CA ALA A 202 -8.37 -7.29 10.08
C ALA A 202 -7.17 -7.83 10.87
N SER A 203 -7.25 -9.06 11.38
CA SER A 203 -6.20 -9.66 12.23
C SER A 203 -5.70 -11.02 11.74
N ASP A 204 -6.30 -11.54 10.68
CA ASP A 204 -6.14 -12.94 10.30
C ASP A 204 -4.91 -13.17 9.43
N ALA A 205 -4.38 -12.12 8.80
CA ALA A 205 -3.17 -12.18 7.97
C ALA A 205 -1.94 -11.69 8.76
N SER A 206 -0.83 -12.41 8.62
CA SER A 206 0.49 -11.97 9.08
C SER A 206 1.39 -11.66 7.89
N ILE A 207 2.25 -10.65 8.05
CA ILE A 207 3.16 -10.19 7.00
C ILE A 207 4.59 -10.32 7.51
N ASP A 208 5.47 -10.90 6.69
CA ASP A 208 6.90 -10.95 6.94
C ASP A 208 7.66 -10.22 5.82
N PRO A 209 8.55 -9.25 6.13
CA PRO A 209 8.83 -8.72 7.46
C PRO A 209 7.68 -7.88 8.03
N ALA A 210 7.38 -8.08 9.32
CA ALA A 210 6.25 -7.43 10.01
C ALA A 210 6.23 -5.90 9.92
N LYS A 211 7.41 -5.26 9.83
CA LYS A 211 7.53 -3.80 9.63
C LYS A 211 6.88 -3.29 8.34
N CYS A 212 6.61 -4.16 7.38
CA CYS A 212 6.02 -3.83 6.08
C CYS A 212 4.52 -4.13 6.00
N ALA A 213 3.90 -4.61 7.08
CA ALA A 213 2.48 -4.96 7.11
C ALA A 213 1.56 -3.85 6.57
N SER A 214 1.78 -2.60 6.99
CA SER A 214 0.94 -1.47 6.57
C SER A 214 1.04 -1.16 5.08
N ALA A 215 2.19 -1.45 4.45
CA ALA A 215 2.40 -1.28 3.02
C ALA A 215 1.72 -2.37 2.18
N VAL A 216 1.28 -3.48 2.82
CA VAL A 216 0.69 -4.63 2.14
C VAL A 216 -0.83 -4.60 2.16
N ALA A 217 -1.45 -4.35 3.32
CA ALA A 217 -2.90 -4.47 3.46
C ALA A 217 -3.53 -3.32 4.27
N PRO A 218 -4.78 -2.95 3.95
CA PRO A 218 -5.52 -1.93 4.70
C PRO A 218 -5.98 -2.43 6.08
N ALA A 219 -6.20 -1.51 7.00
CA ALA A 219 -6.93 -1.74 8.26
C ALA A 219 -6.47 -2.97 9.09
N LEU A 220 -5.19 -3.30 9.04
CA LEU A 220 -4.62 -4.39 9.83
C LEU A 220 -4.52 -4.03 11.31
N ALA A 221 -4.86 -4.98 12.18
CA ALA A 221 -4.69 -4.86 13.63
C ALA A 221 -3.24 -4.55 14.01
N SER A 222 -2.27 -5.18 13.34
CA SER A 222 -0.83 -4.95 13.55
C SER A 222 -0.37 -3.53 13.21
N THR A 223 -1.15 -2.82 12.38
CA THR A 223 -0.85 -1.44 11.95
C THR A 223 -1.59 -0.40 12.80
N TYR A 224 -2.87 -0.65 13.10
CA TYR A 224 -3.76 0.35 13.71
C TYR A 224 -3.84 0.23 15.24
N THR A 225 -3.53 -0.91 15.84
CA THR A 225 -3.57 -1.05 17.30
C THR A 225 -2.59 -0.08 17.97
N GLY A 226 -3.10 0.76 18.87
CA GLY A 226 -2.29 1.77 19.57
C GLY A 226 -2.04 3.06 18.76
N SER A 227 -2.60 3.21 17.56
CA SER A 227 -2.46 4.44 16.76
C SER A 227 -3.29 5.62 17.26
N GLY A 228 -4.29 5.35 18.12
CA GLY A 228 -5.26 6.34 18.57
C GLY A 228 -6.49 6.47 17.66
N TYR A 229 -6.69 5.57 16.69
CA TYR A 229 -7.96 5.50 15.95
C TYR A 229 -9.15 5.29 16.90
N THR A 230 -10.28 5.90 16.61
CA THR A 230 -11.48 5.89 17.45
C THR A 230 -12.59 5.00 16.89
N GLY A 231 -12.52 4.68 15.60
CA GLY A 231 -13.45 3.78 14.92
C GLY A 231 -12.97 3.45 13.51
N VAL A 232 -13.50 2.38 12.94
CA VAL A 232 -13.18 1.96 11.58
C VAL A 232 -14.43 1.42 10.90
N ALA A 233 -14.54 1.62 9.59
CA ALA A 233 -15.42 0.87 8.71
C ALA A 233 -14.55 0.24 7.62
N VAL A 234 -14.65 -1.07 7.44
CA VAL A 234 -13.87 -1.85 6.47
C VAL A 234 -14.81 -2.68 5.61
N GLN A 235 -14.59 -2.68 4.29
CA GLN A 235 -15.39 -3.47 3.37
C GLN A 235 -14.52 -4.12 2.30
N GLY A 236 -14.76 -5.40 2.06
CA GLY A 236 -14.23 -6.13 0.91
C GLY A 236 -15.25 -6.15 -0.23
N LEU A 237 -14.79 -5.99 -1.46
CA LEU A 237 -15.59 -6.13 -2.67
C LEU A 237 -14.87 -7.07 -3.63
N MET A 238 -15.61 -7.98 -4.24
CA MET A 238 -15.09 -8.95 -5.21
C MET A 238 -15.84 -8.77 -6.52
N GLU A 239 -15.15 -8.79 -7.65
CA GLU A 239 -15.80 -8.85 -8.95
C GLU A 239 -16.74 -10.06 -8.99
N ALA A 240 -17.93 -9.90 -9.56
CA ALA A 240 -18.71 -11.04 -10.00
C ALA A 240 -17.89 -11.87 -11.02
N SER A 241 -18.32 -13.10 -11.31
CA SER A 241 -17.63 -13.98 -12.26
C SER A 241 -17.13 -13.19 -13.50
N PRO A 242 -15.83 -13.21 -13.82
CA PRO A 242 -14.84 -14.23 -13.44
C PRO A 242 -14.05 -13.96 -12.13
N GLY A 243 -14.35 -12.92 -11.34
CA GLY A 243 -13.71 -12.73 -10.02
C GLY A 243 -12.25 -12.25 -10.07
N ARG A 244 -11.87 -11.48 -11.10
CA ARG A 244 -10.47 -11.06 -11.33
C ARG A 244 -10.05 -9.88 -10.48
N HIS A 245 -11.00 -9.04 -10.04
CA HIS A 245 -10.71 -7.90 -9.19
C HIS A 245 -11.18 -8.10 -7.75
N LYS A 246 -10.33 -7.71 -6.80
CA LYS A 246 -10.63 -7.70 -5.36
C LYS A 246 -10.26 -6.33 -4.80
N VAL A 247 -11.15 -5.72 -4.02
CA VAL A 247 -10.90 -4.43 -3.36
C VAL A 247 -11.15 -4.57 -1.88
N ILE A 248 -10.26 -4.00 -1.07
CA ILE A 248 -10.49 -3.75 0.34
C ILE A 248 -10.40 -2.24 0.54
N GLN A 249 -11.43 -1.64 1.11
CA GLN A 249 -11.47 -0.23 1.46
C GLN A 249 -11.76 -0.05 2.93
N ALA A 250 -11.16 0.96 3.53
CA ALA A 250 -11.39 1.33 4.91
C ALA A 250 -11.44 2.84 5.09
N ALA A 251 -12.26 3.27 6.05
CA ALA A 251 -12.27 4.60 6.62
C ALA A 251 -12.03 4.47 8.13
N ALA A 252 -10.93 5.06 8.63
CA ALA A 252 -10.57 5.03 10.04
C ALA A 252 -10.62 6.44 10.63
N ALA A 253 -11.48 6.65 11.63
CA ALA A 253 -11.58 7.91 12.34
C ALA A 253 -10.48 8.05 13.38
N PHE A 254 -10.01 9.28 13.56
CA PHE A 254 -9.14 9.74 14.63
C PHE A 254 -9.82 10.86 15.42
N PRO A 255 -9.29 11.27 16.58
CA PRO A 255 -9.87 12.35 17.38
C PRO A 255 -9.98 13.67 16.60
N ASP A 256 -8.99 13.96 15.75
CA ASP A 256 -8.95 15.15 14.90
C ASP A 256 -8.10 14.91 13.64
N GLU A 257 -8.06 15.91 12.76
CA GLU A 257 -7.27 15.87 11.52
C GLU A 257 -5.76 15.77 11.80
N ALA A 258 -5.25 16.39 12.86
CA ALA A 258 -3.82 16.34 13.17
C ALA A 258 -3.38 14.92 13.55
N ALA A 259 -4.19 14.19 14.33
CA ALA A 259 -3.96 12.80 14.67
C ALA A 259 -4.03 11.89 13.44
N ALA A 260 -5.00 12.10 12.55
CA ALA A 260 -5.10 11.37 11.28
C ALA A 260 -3.87 11.62 10.38
N GLN A 261 -3.44 12.88 10.24
CA GLN A 261 -2.25 13.27 9.47
C GLN A 261 -0.97 12.68 10.08
N HIS A 262 -0.85 12.67 11.41
CA HIS A 262 0.28 12.06 12.08
C HIS A 262 0.37 10.56 11.79
N PHE A 263 -0.74 9.83 11.88
CA PHE A 263 -0.78 8.42 11.51
C PHE A 263 -0.39 8.20 10.04
N TYR A 264 -0.97 8.97 9.12
CA TYR A 264 -0.63 8.91 7.70
C TYR A 264 0.86 9.11 7.44
N ALA A 265 1.48 10.12 8.06
CA ALA A 265 2.91 10.39 7.91
C ALA A 265 3.77 9.23 8.43
N GLN A 266 3.36 8.57 9.52
CA GLN A 266 4.03 7.37 10.02
C GLN A 266 3.92 6.21 9.02
N GLN A 267 2.74 5.97 8.44
CA GLN A 267 2.55 4.91 7.45
C GLN A 267 3.36 5.19 6.17
N LEU A 268 3.32 6.41 5.65
CA LEU A 268 4.11 6.80 4.48
C LEU A 268 5.62 6.58 4.72
N SER A 269 6.12 6.90 5.91
CA SER A 269 7.52 6.64 6.29
C SER A 269 7.83 5.14 6.32
N ALA A 270 6.95 4.34 6.94
CA ALA A 270 7.08 2.88 6.98
C ALA A 270 7.09 2.27 5.57
N TRP A 271 6.18 2.70 4.70
CA TRP A 271 6.09 2.24 3.31
C TRP A 271 7.38 2.54 2.55
N ARG A 272 7.92 3.77 2.67
CA ARG A 272 9.20 4.15 2.05
C ARG A 272 10.38 3.29 2.51
N GLY A 273 10.34 2.79 3.75
CA GLY A 273 11.30 1.84 4.30
C GLY A 273 11.16 0.40 3.78
N CYS A 274 10.04 0.09 3.12
CA CYS A 274 9.71 -1.22 2.56
C CYS A 274 9.76 -1.27 1.03
N ARG A 275 10.24 -0.21 0.37
CA ARG A 275 10.42 -0.21 -1.09
C ARG A 275 11.32 -1.37 -1.53
N LEU A 276 10.99 -1.99 -2.66
CA LEU A 276 11.74 -3.10 -3.26
C LEU A 276 11.97 -4.27 -2.28
N THR A 277 11.04 -4.48 -1.36
CA THR A 277 11.11 -5.56 -0.37
C THR A 277 10.13 -6.65 -0.76
N ASP A 278 10.63 -7.89 -0.83
CA ASP A 278 9.79 -9.07 -0.94
C ASP A 278 9.12 -9.32 0.42
N VAL A 279 7.82 -9.58 0.36
CA VAL A 279 6.98 -9.87 1.52
C VAL A 279 6.29 -11.21 1.34
N THR A 280 6.10 -11.89 2.46
CA THR A 280 5.25 -13.07 2.56
C THR A 280 4.00 -12.71 3.34
N VAL A 281 2.83 -13.05 2.82
CA VAL A 281 1.55 -12.92 3.49
C VAL A 281 1.08 -14.31 3.86
N SER A 282 1.03 -14.58 5.16
CA SER A 282 0.58 -15.87 5.69
C SER A 282 -0.82 -15.75 6.25
N PHE A 283 -1.64 -16.74 5.91
CA PHE A 283 -3.05 -16.83 6.24
C PHE A 283 -3.32 -17.95 7.25
N PRO A 284 -4.42 -17.87 8.04
CA PRO A 284 -4.73 -18.91 8.99
C PRO A 284 -5.30 -20.14 8.27
N GLY A 285 -5.37 -21.27 8.97
CA GLY A 285 -6.04 -22.47 8.45
C GLY A 285 -5.26 -23.23 7.37
N GLY A 286 -3.95 -22.99 7.22
CA GLY A 286 -3.08 -23.74 6.32
C GLY A 286 -3.26 -23.39 4.84
N GLN A 287 -3.85 -22.23 4.56
CA GLN A 287 -3.89 -21.70 3.20
C GLN A 287 -2.47 -21.37 2.71
N PRO A 288 -2.19 -21.50 1.40
CA PRO A 288 -0.89 -21.15 0.85
C PRO A 288 -0.54 -19.69 1.13
N ASP A 289 0.74 -19.46 1.44
CA ASP A 289 1.26 -18.10 1.55
C ASP A 289 1.19 -17.40 0.19
N ASP A 290 0.90 -16.09 0.23
CA ASP A 290 1.05 -15.21 -0.91
C ASP A 290 2.40 -14.47 -0.82
N HIS A 291 3.01 -14.21 -1.97
CA HIS A 291 4.30 -13.56 -2.07
C HIS A 291 4.24 -12.39 -3.05
N ALA A 292 4.66 -11.22 -2.57
CA ALA A 292 4.67 -10.01 -3.37
C ALA A 292 5.95 -9.21 -3.14
N THR A 293 6.31 -8.39 -4.12
CA THR A 293 7.35 -7.38 -4.01
C THR A 293 6.67 -6.02 -3.90
N ILE A 294 6.89 -5.31 -2.80
CA ILE A 294 6.52 -3.90 -2.69
C ILE A 294 7.44 -3.11 -3.62
N THR A 295 6.87 -2.33 -4.52
CA THR A 295 7.67 -1.61 -5.53
C THR A 295 8.07 -0.22 -5.05
N ILE A 296 7.85 0.81 -5.87
CA ILE A 296 8.08 2.20 -5.52
C ILE A 296 6.94 2.70 -4.64
N VAL A 297 7.26 3.67 -3.78
CA VAL A 297 6.28 4.37 -2.95
C VAL A 297 6.29 5.82 -3.37
N SER A 298 5.12 6.34 -3.71
CA SER A 298 4.90 7.74 -4.06
C SER A 298 3.92 8.39 -3.09
N ASP A 299 3.98 9.71 -3.05
CA ASP A 299 3.00 10.57 -2.40
C ASP A 299 2.77 11.75 -3.34
N SER A 300 1.57 11.83 -3.90
CA SER A 300 1.19 12.88 -4.85
C SER A 300 -0.15 13.44 -4.43
N GLU A 301 -0.25 14.77 -4.34
CA GLU A 301 -1.48 15.46 -3.94
C GLU A 301 -2.05 14.98 -2.57
N GLY A 302 -1.18 14.52 -1.67
CA GLY A 302 -1.57 14.01 -0.35
C GLY A 302 -2.17 12.60 -0.37
N ILE A 303 -1.92 11.84 -1.44
CA ILE A 303 -2.26 10.42 -1.55
C ILE A 303 -0.97 9.62 -1.68
N ALA A 304 -0.68 8.82 -0.65
CA ALA A 304 0.38 7.83 -0.67
C ALA A 304 -0.09 6.62 -1.48
N ASN A 305 0.76 6.08 -2.34
CA ASN A 305 0.48 4.81 -3.01
C ASN A 305 1.74 3.97 -3.27
N THR A 306 1.53 2.67 -3.42
CA THR A 306 2.53 1.70 -3.86
C THR A 306 1.88 0.56 -4.60
N VAL A 307 2.61 -0.05 -5.53
CA VAL A 307 2.16 -1.26 -6.23
C VAL A 307 2.90 -2.47 -5.64
N LEU A 308 2.15 -3.53 -5.37
CA LEU A 308 2.65 -4.84 -5.01
C LEU A 308 2.56 -5.72 -6.24
N LEU A 309 3.70 -6.20 -6.72
CA LEU A 309 3.77 -7.13 -7.84
C LEU A 309 3.97 -8.55 -7.32
N PRO A 310 3.46 -9.57 -8.02
CA PRO A 310 3.74 -10.96 -7.65
C PRO A 310 5.26 -11.22 -7.59
N ALA A 311 5.73 -11.88 -6.53
CA ALA A 311 7.15 -12.21 -6.41
C ALA A 311 7.50 -13.45 -7.26
N GLY A 312 8.49 -13.33 -8.15
CA GLY A 312 9.01 -14.45 -8.95
C GLY A 312 8.37 -14.62 -10.34
N ALA A 313 9.01 -15.45 -11.18
CA ALA A 313 8.67 -15.59 -12.61
C ALA A 313 7.44 -16.47 -12.90
N SER A 314 6.94 -17.21 -11.91
CA SER A 314 5.86 -18.20 -12.04
C SER A 314 4.48 -17.70 -11.61
N GLN A 315 4.39 -16.49 -11.06
CA GLN A 315 3.13 -15.98 -10.54
C GLN A 315 2.32 -15.28 -11.63
N HIS A 316 1.00 -15.43 -11.58
CA HIS A 316 0.08 -14.83 -12.55
C HIS A 316 0.23 -13.31 -12.54
N LYS A 317 0.50 -12.72 -13.71
CA LYS A 317 0.60 -11.25 -13.90
C LYS A 317 -0.66 -10.48 -13.52
N ASP A 318 -1.73 -11.21 -13.26
CA ASP A 318 -3.08 -10.74 -13.01
C ASP A 318 -3.35 -10.48 -11.51
N SER A 319 -2.35 -10.73 -10.66
CA SER A 319 -2.44 -10.63 -9.20
C SER A 319 -1.74 -9.39 -8.62
N GLU A 320 -1.40 -8.41 -9.46
CA GLU A 320 -0.88 -7.13 -8.96
C GLU A 320 -1.91 -6.42 -8.08
N CYS A 321 -1.42 -5.64 -7.13
CA CYS A 321 -2.28 -4.82 -6.29
C CYS A 321 -1.72 -3.41 -6.16
N GLU A 322 -2.59 -2.41 -6.19
CA GLU A 322 -2.26 -1.07 -5.71
C GLU A 322 -2.77 -0.87 -4.29
N ARG A 323 -1.89 -0.36 -3.43
CA ARG A 323 -2.22 0.19 -2.12
C ARG A 323 -2.22 1.70 -2.20
N ALA A 324 -3.24 2.35 -1.64
CA ALA A 324 -3.30 3.79 -1.53
C ALA A 324 -3.87 4.22 -0.17
N MET A 325 -3.42 5.37 0.32
CA MET A 325 -3.86 5.94 1.59
C MET A 325 -3.89 7.47 1.49
N ALA A 326 -4.85 8.12 2.14
CA ALA A 326 -4.88 9.57 2.28
C ALA A 326 -5.61 9.99 3.57
N VAL A 327 -5.60 11.29 3.86
CA VAL A 327 -6.33 11.89 4.96
C VAL A 327 -7.29 12.96 4.44
N ARG A 328 -8.50 12.97 4.99
CA ARG A 328 -9.47 14.06 4.81
C ARG A 328 -10.26 14.25 6.11
N ARG A 329 -10.29 15.47 6.65
CA ARG A 329 -10.77 15.76 8.02
C ARG A 329 -10.04 14.84 9.02
N ASN A 330 -10.73 14.30 10.01
CA ASN A 330 -10.19 13.35 10.99
C ASN A 330 -10.17 11.89 10.50
N VAL A 331 -10.32 11.63 9.20
CA VAL A 331 -10.44 10.27 8.65
C VAL A 331 -9.24 9.92 7.78
N VAL A 332 -8.64 8.76 8.05
CA VAL A 332 -7.70 8.09 7.14
C VAL A 332 -8.48 7.17 6.22
N VAL A 333 -8.34 7.37 4.92
CA VAL A 333 -8.86 6.50 3.88
C VAL A 333 -7.76 5.54 3.47
N ASP A 334 -8.03 4.24 3.48
CA ASP A 334 -7.02 3.19 3.29
C ASP A 334 -7.56 2.10 2.36
N VAL A 335 -6.98 1.97 1.16
CA VAL A 335 -7.52 1.14 0.06
C VAL A 335 -6.47 0.21 -0.52
N ARG A 336 -6.87 -1.01 -0.86
CA ARG A 336 -6.14 -1.94 -1.71
C ARG A 336 -7.04 -2.40 -2.85
N ALA A 337 -6.59 -2.27 -4.09
CA ALA A 337 -7.24 -2.87 -5.25
C ALA A 337 -6.28 -3.87 -5.88
N CYS A 338 -6.76 -5.07 -6.17
CA CYS A 338 -5.98 -6.16 -6.77
C CYS A 338 -6.68 -6.65 -8.03
N GLY A 339 -5.89 -7.07 -9.01
CA GLY A 339 -6.36 -7.57 -10.29
C GLY A 339 -5.56 -6.99 -11.46
N GLN A 340 -5.90 -7.42 -12.66
CA GLN A 340 -5.28 -6.91 -13.90
C GLN A 340 -5.51 -5.40 -14.06
N ASN A 341 -4.47 -4.66 -14.45
CA ASN A 341 -4.57 -3.23 -14.79
C ASN A 341 -5.12 -2.37 -13.63
N THR A 342 -4.84 -2.75 -12.38
CA THR A 342 -5.32 -2.02 -11.19
C THR A 342 -4.37 -0.93 -10.73
N ILE A 343 -3.25 -0.73 -11.43
CA ILE A 343 -2.37 0.42 -11.22
C ILE A 343 -3.19 1.71 -11.39
N THR A 344 -3.25 2.53 -10.35
CA THR A 344 -4.09 3.73 -10.14
C THR A 344 -5.51 3.53 -9.60
N ALA A 345 -6.06 2.31 -9.57
CA ALA A 345 -7.41 2.05 -9.05
C ALA A 345 -7.53 2.40 -7.55
N GLY A 346 -6.52 2.08 -6.74
CA GLY A 346 -6.48 2.43 -5.32
C GLY A 346 -6.49 3.94 -5.11
N VAL A 347 -5.68 4.68 -5.89
CA VAL A 347 -5.66 6.16 -5.83
C VAL A 347 -7.01 6.75 -6.22
N MET A 348 -7.64 6.24 -7.27
CA MET A 348 -8.96 6.70 -7.73
C MET A 348 -10.05 6.43 -6.69
N LEU A 349 -10.01 5.28 -6.02
CA LEU A 349 -10.94 4.95 -4.93
C LEU A 349 -10.73 5.83 -3.69
N VAL A 350 -9.48 6.10 -3.32
CA VAL A 350 -9.17 7.05 -2.23
C VAL A 350 -9.76 8.43 -2.53
N ARG A 351 -9.65 8.91 -3.78
CA ARG A 351 -10.27 10.17 -4.21
C ARG A 351 -11.79 10.12 -4.08
N ALA A 352 -12.44 9.05 -4.55
CA ALA A 352 -13.89 8.90 -4.45
C ALA A 352 -14.39 8.94 -3.00
N ILE A 353 -13.69 8.28 -2.07
CA ILE A 353 -14.02 8.29 -0.64
C ILE A 353 -13.74 9.67 -0.02
N ASN A 354 -12.64 10.33 -0.38
CA ASN A 354 -12.37 11.71 0.04
C ASN A 354 -13.45 12.69 -0.42
N ASP A 355 -14.02 12.49 -1.60
CA ASP A 355 -15.15 13.27 -2.10
C ASP A 355 -16.42 13.01 -1.29
N ASN A 356 -16.68 11.75 -0.90
CA ASN A 356 -17.78 11.41 0.01
C ASN A 356 -17.61 12.10 1.38
N ILE A 357 -16.40 12.09 1.93
CA ILE A 357 -16.06 12.80 3.19
C ILE A 357 -16.30 14.31 3.05
N THR A 358 -15.92 14.89 1.92
CA THR A 358 -16.05 16.33 1.68
C THR A 358 -17.50 16.76 1.52
N ARG A 359 -18.34 15.90 0.92
CA ARG A 359 -19.79 16.12 0.78
C ARG A 359 -20.58 15.81 2.04
N HIS A 360 -20.00 15.07 2.98
CA HIS A 360 -20.67 14.73 4.23
C HIS A 360 -20.76 15.98 5.12
N PRO A 361 -21.97 16.34 5.61
CA PRO A 361 -22.18 17.50 6.45
C PRO A 361 -21.33 17.49 7.74
#